data_AF-D2DSU6-F1
#
_entry.id   AF-D2DSU6-F1
#
_cell.length_a   1.000
_cell.length_b   1.000
_cell.length_c   1.000
_cell.angle_alpha   90.00
_cell.angle_beta   90.00
_cell.angle_gamma   90.00
#
_symmetry.space_group_name_H-M   'P 1'
#
loop_
_entity.id
_entity.type
_entity.pdbx_description
1 polymer ?
#
loop_
_entity_poly.entity_id
_entity_poly.type
_entity_poly.pdbx_seq_one_letter_code
_entity_poly.pdbx_strand_id
1 'polypeptide(L)' 'TEPEKLLQEKINQVMQFTSVTSDDAMVALHDCDNDVNAAIDLLLEGDDQGKWQESTKKKKKPVTGKV' A
#
# COMPACT_ATOMS: atom_id res chain seq x y z
N THR A 1 8.78 -10.62 21.19
CA THR A 1 8.02 -9.80 22.15
C THR A 1 6.53 -10.11 21.96
N GLU A 2 5.68 -10.07 22.99
CA GLU A 2 4.22 -10.33 22.85
C GLU A 2 3.49 -9.58 21.71
N PRO A 3 3.80 -8.31 21.38
CA PRO A 3 3.12 -7.61 20.28
C PRO A 3 3.43 -8.16 18.87
N GLU A 4 4.61 -8.75 18.65
CA GLU A 4 4.95 -9.33 17.33
C GLU A 4 4.10 -10.56 17.01
N LYS A 5 3.73 -11.33 18.04
CA LYS A 5 2.94 -12.55 17.86
C LYS A 5 1.53 -12.22 17.39
N LEU A 6 0.92 -11.19 17.99
CA LEU A 6 -0.38 -10.66 17.58
C LEU A 6 -0.34 -10.11 16.16
N LEU A 7 0.74 -9.41 15.79
CA LEU A 7 0.90 -8.89 14.43
C LEU A 7 0.98 -10.04 13.41
N GLN A 8 1.71 -11.11 13.72
CA GLN A 8 1.84 -12.27 12.84
C GLN A 8 0.52 -13.02 12.65
N GLU A 9 -0.31 -13.16 13.70
CA GLU A 9 -1.64 -13.75 13.59
C GLU A 9 -2.56 -12.89 12.71
N LYS A 10 -2.52 -11.57 12.89
CA LYS A 10 -3.27 -10.62 12.05
C LYS A 10 -2.83 -10.69 10.58
N ILE A 11 -1.52 -10.69 10.31
CA ILE A 11 -0.97 -10.85 8.96
C ILE A 11 -1.43 -12.17 8.33
N ASN A 12 -1.38 -13.27 9.09
CA ASN A 12 -1.84 -14.57 8.58
C ASN A 12 -3.32 -14.52 8.18
N GLN A 13 -4.16 -13.89 9.02
CA GLN A 13 -5.58 -13.72 8.72
C GLN A 13 -5.78 -12.89 7.45
N VAL A 14 -5.13 -11.73 7.32
CA VAL A 14 -5.21 -10.91 6.09
C VAL A 14 -4.79 -11.72 4.86
N MET A 15 -3.65 -12.43 4.94
CA MET A 15 -3.17 -13.28 3.84
C MET A 15 -4.17 -14.37 3.45
N GLN A 16 -4.88 -14.98 4.41
CA GLN A 16 -5.86 -16.03 4.12
C GLN A 16 -7.06 -15.53 3.32
N PHE A 17 -7.50 -14.29 3.54
CA PHE A 17 -8.66 -13.71 2.85
C PHE A 17 -8.31 -13.01 1.54
N THR A 18 -7.16 -12.35 1.50
CA THR A 18 -6.74 -11.52 0.36
C THR A 18 -5.78 -12.25 -0.59
N SER A 19 -5.18 -13.36 -0.15
CA SER A 19 -4.15 -14.12 -0.87
C SER A 19 -2.93 -13.28 -1.28
N VAL A 20 -2.57 -12.26 -0.50
CA VAL A 20 -1.38 -11.42 -0.73
C VAL A 20 -0.15 -11.92 0.03
N THR A 21 1.00 -11.27 -0.17
CA THR A 21 2.24 -11.60 0.54
C THR A 21 2.25 -11.06 1.97
N SER A 22 3.08 -11.64 2.85
CA SER A 22 3.19 -11.15 4.24
C SER A 22 3.65 -9.70 4.33
N ASP A 23 4.43 -9.22 3.36
CA ASP A 23 4.91 -7.84 3.30
C ASP A 23 3.75 -6.89 2.96
N ASP A 24 2.97 -7.20 1.93
CA ASP A 24 1.78 -6.42 1.56
C ASP A 24 0.74 -6.42 2.70
N ALA A 25 0.50 -7.58 3.31
CA ALA A 25 -0.40 -7.69 4.45
C ALA A 25 0.10 -6.87 5.65
N MET A 26 1.41 -6.80 5.90
CA MET A 26 1.99 -5.97 6.97
C MET A 26 1.84 -4.48 6.67
N VAL A 27 2.11 -4.05 5.43
CA VAL A 27 1.98 -2.66 5.00
C VAL A 27 0.52 -2.22 5.07
N ALA A 28 -0.41 -3.03 4.56
CA ALA A 28 -1.84 -2.75 4.66
C ALA A 28 -2.33 -2.69 6.10
N LEU A 29 -1.85 -3.59 6.97
CA LEU A 29 -2.17 -3.54 8.40
C LEU A 29 -1.65 -2.24 9.03
N HIS A 30 -0.45 -1.80 8.67
CA HIS A 30 0.13 -0.56 9.20
C HIS A 30 -0.65 0.68 8.72
N ASP A 31 -1.11 0.68 7.47
CA ASP A 31 -1.95 1.75 6.93
C ASP A 31 -3.34 1.79 7.57
N CYS A 32 -3.85 0.62 7.98
CA CYS A 32 -5.15 0.43 8.64
C CYS A 32 -5.07 0.41 10.18
N ASP A 33 -4.04 0.98 10.81
CA ASP A 33 -3.88 1.04 12.28
C ASP A 33 -3.95 -0.35 12.99
N ASN A 34 -3.51 -1.40 12.31
CA ASN A 34 -3.58 -2.80 12.71
C ASN A 34 -4.98 -3.45 12.68
N ASP A 35 -5.93 -2.89 11.93
CA ASP A 35 -7.25 -3.50 11.69
C ASP A 35 -7.22 -4.53 10.57
N VAL A 36 -7.50 -5.79 10.92
CA VAL A 36 -7.51 -6.91 9.97
C VAL A 36 -8.64 -6.78 8.97
N ASN A 37 -9.84 -6.38 9.40
CA ASN A 37 -10.98 -6.26 8.50
C ASN A 37 -10.78 -5.11 7.51
N ALA A 38 -10.30 -3.95 7.98
CA ALA A 38 -10.00 -2.81 7.12
C ALA A 38 -8.89 -3.12 6.13
N ALA A 39 -7.81 -3.81 6.55
CA ALA A 39 -6.76 -4.25 5.65
C ALA A 39 -7.26 -5.27 4.62
N ILE A 40 -8.14 -6.20 5.00
CA ILE A 40 -8.73 -7.17 4.07
C ILE A 40 -9.60 -6.46 3.04
N ASP A 41 -10.50 -5.57 3.49
CA ASP A 41 -11.41 -4.81 2.62
C ASP A 41 -10.60 -3.95 1.64
N LEU A 42 -9.60 -3.21 2.14
CA LEU A 42 -8.69 -2.39 1.33
C LEU A 42 -7.90 -3.20 0.30
N LEU A 43 -7.44 -4.41 0.64
CA LEU A 43 -6.72 -5.30 -0.30
C LEU A 43 -7.66 -5.99 -1.30
N LEU A 44 -8.91 -6.26 -0.92
CA LEU A 44 -9.92 -6.85 -1.82
C LEU A 44 -10.55 -5.81 -2.75
N GLU A 45 -10.78 -4.59 -2.26
CA GLU A 45 -11.35 -3.47 -3.00
C GLU A 45 -10.30 -2.71 -3.83
N GLY A 46 -9.02 -2.79 -3.44
CA GLY A 46 -7.95 -1.92 -3.94
C GLY A 46 -6.83 -2.64 -4.72
N ASP A 47 -7.11 -3.05 -5.96
CA ASP A 47 -6.07 -3.29 -6.99
C ASP A 47 -5.24 -2.02 -7.33
N ASP A 48 -5.53 -0.88 -6.70
CA ASP A 48 -4.90 0.42 -6.97
C ASP A 48 -3.83 0.84 -5.94
N GLN A 49 -3.35 -0.05 -5.05
CA GLN A 49 -2.27 0.29 -4.11
C GLN A 49 -0.87 0.44 -4.77
N GLY A 50 -0.74 0.12 -6.06
CA GLY A 50 0.54 -0.04 -6.75
C GLY A 50 0.96 1.08 -7.73
N LYS A 51 0.32 2.25 -7.75
CA LYS A 51 0.74 3.33 -8.67
C LYS A 51 1.08 4.62 -7.93
N TRP A 52 2.30 4.66 -7.39
CA TRP A 52 3.01 5.93 -7.20
C TRP A 52 3.09 6.63 -8.56
N GLN A 53 2.15 7.54 -8.82
CA GLN A 53 2.22 8.47 -9.93
C GLN A 53 3.39 9.42 -9.64
N GLU A 54 4.56 9.17 -10.26
CA GLU A 54 5.61 10.17 -10.35
C GLU A 54 5.02 11.40 -11.05
N SER A 55 4.64 12.39 -10.25
CA SER A 55 4.31 13.73 -10.73
C SER A 55 5.60 14.44 -11.14
N THR A 56 6.34 13.89 -12.12
CA THR A 56 7.36 14.65 -12.85
C THR A 56 6.63 15.63 -13.77
N LYS A 57 6.11 16.70 -13.17
CA LYS A 57 5.75 17.92 -13.87
C LYS A 57 7.05 18.53 -14.41
N LYS A 58 7.53 18.04 -15.56
CA LYS A 58 8.59 18.68 -16.32
C LYS A 58 8.14 20.11 -16.61
N LYS A 59 8.73 21.06 -15.89
CA LYS A 59 8.57 22.48 -16.12
C LYS A 59 9.02 22.78 -17.55
N LYS A 60 8.07 22.94 -18.48
CA LYS A 60 8.34 23.47 -19.81
C LYS A 60 8.99 24.83 -19.63
N LYS A 61 10.25 24.97 -20.03
CA LYS A 61 10.87 26.27 -20.28
C LYS A 61 10.37 26.72 -21.66
N PRO A 62 9.58 27.80 -21.79
CA PRO A 62 9.51 28.48 -23.07
C PRO A 62 10.84 29.22 -23.24
N VAL A 63 11.76 28.65 -24.04
CA VAL A 63 12.83 29.46 -24.64
C VAL A 63 12.32 29.92 -26.00
N THR A 64 11.53 30.98 -25.93
CA THR A 64 11.36 31.93 -27.01
C THR A 64 12.73 32.40 -27.48
N GLY A 65 13.02 32.28 -28.77
CA GLY A 65 13.93 33.20 -29.45
C GLY A 65 14.99 32.57 -30.33
N LYS A 66 14.90 32.97 -31.62
CA LYS A 66 16.00 33.31 -32.54
C LYS A 66 16.46 32.20 -33.50
N VAL A 67 15.89 32.22 -34.72
CA VAL A 67 16.59 32.47 -36.00
C VAL A 67 15.60 33.06 -37.00
#